data_AF-A0AAD5G7C0-F1
#
_entry.id   AF-A0AAD5G7C0-F1
#
_cell.length_a   1.000
_cell.length_b   1.000
_cell.length_c   1.000
_cell.angle_alpha   90.00
_cell.angle_beta   90.00
_cell.angle_gamma   90.00
#
_symmetry.space_group_name_H-M   'P 1'
#
loop_
_entity.id
_entity.type
_entity.pdbx_description
1 polymer ?
#
loop_
_entity_poly.entity_id
_entity_poly.type
_entity_poly.pdbx_seq_one_letter_code
_entity_poly.pdbx_strand_id
1 'polypeptide(L)'
;TSSMVAAISYAWLLDTKMKSNEVVRDDNTSQEMVVPVLNISRGKMWKQRQAAWLFHHAGVDATAILFSDEIELEVLMMKKQLSILVVGQEILKTNGEIGSKCTIVTDNYCEDAYDLLQNSVLKKIMLAGILLDTQNLSIATTKDTEAARLLAVGSAPNYGNSLYDQLTQEQRDGAFLEALRHNYGKPPNDSNRDNASPSEDKVREKKHPSPSPNTFEKSSRKDQNIPKPDSLAPPAKSKPPTKQTPSPAKSSGQTREKGKNPFFLAKWFGFAK
;
A
#
# COMPACT_ATOMS: atom_id res chain seq x y z
N THR A 1 1.69 -0.65 -2.66
CA THR A 1 1.90 0.73 -2.15
C THR A 1 1.51 0.86 -0.68
N SER A 2 0.23 0.63 -0.33
CA SER A 2 -0.29 0.81 1.05
C SER A 2 0.44 0.01 2.13
N SER A 3 0.90 -1.21 1.84
CA SER A 3 1.72 -2.00 2.78
C SER A 3 3.06 -1.33 3.12
N MET A 4 3.72 -0.74 2.12
CA MET A 4 4.99 -0.02 2.31
C MET A 4 4.76 1.26 3.13
N VAL A 5 3.69 1.99 2.82
CA VAL A 5 3.26 3.16 3.61
C VAL A 5 3.02 2.76 5.06
N ALA A 6 2.22 1.72 5.31
CA ALA A 6 1.91 1.26 6.65
C ALA A 6 3.17 0.88 7.44
N ALA A 7 4.16 0.24 6.79
CA ALA A 7 5.44 -0.07 7.42
C ALA A 7 6.25 1.18 7.79
N ILE A 8 6.36 2.15 6.89
CA ILE A 8 7.06 3.42 7.15
C ILE A 8 6.38 4.19 8.29
N SER A 9 5.06 4.35 8.22
CA SER A 9 4.28 5.08 9.23
C SER A 9 4.34 4.39 10.60
N TYR A 10 4.28 3.07 10.64
CA TYR A 10 4.35 2.32 11.89
C TYR A 10 5.76 2.34 12.50
N ALA A 11 6.82 2.22 11.69
CA ALA A 11 8.19 2.34 12.16
C ALA A 11 8.45 3.71 12.78
N TRP A 12 8.02 4.79 12.13
CA TRP A 12 8.13 6.14 12.68
C TRP A 12 7.38 6.28 14.00
N LEU A 13 6.17 5.73 14.10
CA LEU A 13 5.38 5.79 15.32
C LEU A 13 6.08 5.06 16.48
N LEU A 14 6.64 3.88 16.23
CA LEU A 14 7.38 3.12 17.24
C LEU A 14 8.63 3.87 17.69
N ASP A 15 9.39 4.44 16.77
CA ASP A 15 10.58 5.24 17.06
C ASP A 15 10.25 6.47 17.93
N THR A 16 9.19 7.21 17.57
CA THR A 16 8.70 8.35 18.37
C THR A 16 8.29 7.92 19.78
N LYS A 17 7.63 6.77 19.92
CA LYS A 17 7.26 6.19 21.23
C LYS A 17 8.47 5.75 22.05
N MET A 18 9.50 5.22 21.41
CA MET A 18 10.73 4.83 22.10
C MET A 18 11.43 6.09 22.64
N LYS A 19 11.59 7.12 21.80
CA LYS A 19 12.19 8.39 22.18
C LYS A 19 11.45 9.12 23.29
N SER A 20 10.11 9.14 23.27
CA SER A 20 9.33 9.77 24.34
C SER A 20 9.48 9.05 25.69
N ASN A 21 9.71 7.73 25.67
CA ASN A 21 9.95 6.93 26.87
C ASN A 21 11.41 6.97 27.35
N GLU A 22 12.38 7.19 26.45
CA GLU A 22 13.80 7.34 26.80
C GLU A 22 14.09 8.64 27.56
N VAL A 23 13.34 9.72 27.33
CA VAL A 23 13.43 10.97 28.14
C VAL A 23 13.19 10.71 29.64
N VAL A 24 12.63 9.55 30.00
CA VAL A 24 12.32 9.14 31.37
C VAL A 24 13.33 8.11 31.92
N ARG A 25 14.28 7.60 31.11
CA ARG A 25 15.20 6.51 31.49
C ARG A 25 16.67 6.96 31.53
N ASP A 26 17.41 6.33 32.44
CA ASP A 26 18.82 6.62 32.77
C ASP A 26 19.80 6.17 31.66
N ASP A 27 20.94 6.87 31.55
CA ASP A 27 21.84 7.05 30.39
C ASP A 27 22.66 5.81 29.93
N ASN A 28 22.22 4.59 30.25
CA ASN A 28 23.05 3.38 30.10
C ASN A 28 22.36 2.19 29.39
N THR A 29 21.25 2.42 28.68
CA THR A 29 20.61 1.39 27.85
C THR A 29 21.11 1.47 26.41
N SER A 30 21.42 0.30 25.82
CA SER A 30 21.73 0.16 24.40
C SER A 30 20.64 0.81 23.55
N GLN A 31 21.04 1.74 22.68
CA GLN A 31 20.13 2.46 21.79
C GLN A 31 19.46 1.47 20.83
N GLU A 32 18.16 1.23 21.02
CA GLU A 32 17.33 0.45 20.10
C GLU A 32 16.87 1.37 18.97
N MET A 33 17.01 0.92 17.72
CA MET A 33 16.57 1.68 16.54
C MET A 33 15.48 0.92 15.81
N VAL A 34 14.39 1.61 15.49
CA VAL A 34 13.34 1.08 14.62
C VAL A 34 13.56 1.57 13.21
N VAL A 35 13.67 0.64 12.26
CA VAL A 35 13.90 0.97 10.85
C VAL A 35 12.82 0.32 9.97
N PRO A 36 12.17 1.07 9.07
CA PRO A 36 11.25 0.48 8.12
C PRO A 36 12.02 -0.36 7.08
N VAL A 37 11.62 -1.62 6.94
CA VAL A 37 12.16 -2.55 5.94
C VAL A 37 11.09 -2.86 4.90
N LEU A 38 11.39 -2.61 3.63
CA LEU A 38 10.53 -3.01 2.53
C LEU A 38 10.97 -4.39 2.01
N ASN A 39 10.04 -5.34 1.99
CA ASN A 39 10.29 -6.72 1.53
C ASN A 39 10.33 -6.84 0.00
N ILE A 40 11.16 -6.01 -0.63
CA ILE A 40 11.50 -6.02 -2.05
C ILE A 40 12.94 -5.53 -2.19
N SER A 41 13.61 -5.92 -3.27
CA SER A 41 14.93 -5.37 -3.59
C SER A 41 14.84 -3.88 -3.95
N ARG A 42 15.83 -3.05 -3.59
CA ARG A 42 15.81 -1.61 -3.90
C ARG A 42 15.57 -1.34 -5.39
N GLY A 43 16.30 -2.04 -6.27
CA GLY A 43 16.13 -1.91 -7.72
C GLY A 43 14.74 -2.32 -8.24
N LYS A 44 13.97 -3.14 -7.50
CA LYS A 44 12.59 -3.51 -7.88
C LYS A 44 11.59 -2.37 -7.65
N MET A 45 11.96 -1.28 -6.99
CA MET A 45 11.13 -0.08 -6.88
C MET A 45 10.77 0.54 -8.23
N TRP A 46 11.58 0.30 -9.27
CA TRP A 46 11.24 0.66 -10.66
C TRP A 46 9.91 0.08 -11.14
N LYS A 47 9.51 -1.09 -10.63
CA LYS A 47 8.22 -1.73 -10.93
C LYS A 47 7.09 -1.23 -10.02
N GLN A 48 7.43 -0.54 -8.93
CA GLN A 48 6.51 -0.01 -7.93
C GLN A 48 6.34 1.51 -8.10
N ARG A 49 6.13 1.96 -9.35
CA ARG A 49 6.14 3.39 -9.72
C ARG A 49 5.20 4.24 -8.86
N GLN A 50 4.01 3.73 -8.54
CA GLN A 50 3.05 4.45 -7.69
C GLN A 50 3.60 4.71 -6.28
N ALA A 51 4.26 3.73 -5.67
CA ALA A 51 4.87 3.89 -4.35
C ALA A 51 6.09 4.81 -4.40
N ALA A 52 6.97 4.60 -5.39
CA ALA A 52 8.14 5.45 -5.59
C ALA A 52 7.76 6.91 -5.85
N TRP A 53 6.73 7.15 -6.66
CA TRP A 53 6.19 8.48 -6.92
C TRP A 53 5.65 9.11 -5.65
N LEU A 54 4.87 8.37 -4.87
CA LEU A 54 4.33 8.83 -3.60
C LEU A 54 5.44 9.24 -2.65
N PHE A 55 6.48 8.41 -2.50
CA PHE A 55 7.60 8.68 -1.61
C PHE A 55 8.37 9.92 -2.04
N HIS A 56 8.69 10.03 -3.33
CA HIS A 56 9.34 11.22 -3.87
C HIS A 56 8.52 12.50 -3.65
N HIS A 57 7.22 12.48 -4.02
CA HIS A 57 6.34 13.65 -3.92
C HIS A 57 5.92 13.98 -2.48
N ALA A 58 5.99 13.03 -1.56
CA ALA A 58 5.76 13.29 -0.15
C ALA A 58 7.01 13.75 0.58
N GLY A 59 8.20 13.67 -0.03
CA GLY A 59 9.47 14.00 0.63
C GLY A 59 9.95 12.92 1.58
N VAL A 60 9.61 11.65 1.32
CA VAL A 60 10.17 10.52 2.05
C VAL A 60 11.60 10.32 1.58
N ASP A 61 12.56 10.36 2.50
CA ASP A 61 13.95 10.06 2.22
C ASP A 61 14.11 8.56 1.92
N ALA A 62 14.43 8.24 0.66
CA ALA A 62 14.62 6.86 0.23
C ALA A 62 15.88 6.22 0.81
N THR A 63 16.84 6.99 1.30
CA THR A 63 18.07 6.48 1.95
C THR A 63 17.81 6.01 3.38
N ALA A 64 16.78 6.55 4.03
CA ALA A 64 16.33 6.15 5.36
C ALA A 64 15.46 4.88 5.37
N ILE A 65 15.15 4.31 4.19
CA ILE A 65 14.38 3.08 4.05
C ILE A 65 15.34 1.95 3.68
N LEU A 66 15.29 0.86 4.44
CA LEU A 66 16.01 -0.36 4.11
C LEU A 66 15.19 -1.28 3.21
N PHE A 67 15.87 -1.96 2.31
CA PHE A 67 15.30 -2.94 1.39
C PHE A 67 15.77 -4.34 1.73
N SER A 68 15.04 -5.35 1.27
CA SER A 68 15.32 -6.76 1.62
C SER A 68 16.71 -7.23 1.18
N ASP A 69 17.27 -6.63 0.14
CA ASP A 69 18.61 -6.92 -0.39
C ASP A 69 19.75 -6.18 0.32
N GLU A 70 19.43 -5.34 1.31
CA GLU A 70 20.38 -4.51 2.05
C GLU A 70 20.61 -5.00 3.48
N ILE A 71 19.88 -6.05 3.88
CA ILE A 71 19.90 -6.56 5.25
C ILE A 71 20.26 -8.04 5.24
N GLU A 72 21.34 -8.39 5.93
CA GLU A 72 21.71 -9.78 6.23
C GLU A 72 20.95 -10.25 7.47
N LEU A 73 19.66 -10.57 7.31
CA LEU A 73 18.77 -10.95 8.41
C LEU A 73 19.31 -12.14 9.20
N GLU A 74 19.89 -13.13 8.53
CA GLU A 74 20.43 -14.34 9.16
C GLU A 74 21.56 -14.00 10.14
N VAL A 75 22.47 -13.11 9.75
CA VAL A 75 23.60 -12.68 10.59
C VAL A 75 23.10 -11.92 11.81
N LEU A 76 22.14 -11.02 11.64
CA LEU A 76 21.55 -10.24 12.73
C LEU A 76 20.77 -11.13 13.71
N MET A 77 20.02 -12.11 13.20
CA MET A 77 19.32 -13.10 14.01
C MET A 77 20.30 -13.97 14.82
N MET A 78 21.37 -14.47 14.20
CA MET A 78 22.40 -15.27 14.89
C MET A 78 23.09 -14.49 16.01
N LYS A 79 23.34 -13.19 15.79
CA LYS A 79 23.91 -12.29 16.79
C LYS A 79 22.90 -11.85 17.87
N LYS A 80 21.62 -12.22 17.76
CA LYS A 80 20.52 -11.78 18.63
C LYS A 80 20.37 -10.26 18.70
N GLN A 81 20.66 -9.58 17.59
CA GLN A 81 20.62 -8.11 17.47
C GLN A 81 19.37 -7.61 16.72
N LEU A 82 18.37 -8.48 16.52
CA LEU A 82 17.22 -8.16 15.69
C LEU A 82 15.91 -8.68 16.31
N SER A 83 14.91 -7.81 16.29
CA SER A 83 13.51 -8.13 16.52
C SER A 83 12.72 -7.70 15.28
N ILE A 84 11.92 -8.59 14.70
CA ILE A 84 11.18 -8.35 13.46
C ILE A 84 9.69 -8.28 13.78
N LEU A 85 9.01 -7.28 13.20
CA LEU A 85 7.55 -7.18 13.21
C LEU A 85 7.03 -7.11 11.78
N VAL A 86 6.20 -8.07 11.38
CA VAL A 86 5.66 -8.15 10.03
C VAL A 86 4.32 -7.43 9.92
N VAL A 87 4.30 -6.35 9.13
CA VAL A 87 3.09 -5.57 8.83
C VAL A 87 2.10 -6.36 7.99
N GLY A 88 0.85 -6.41 8.44
CA GLY A 88 -0.24 -7.13 7.79
C GLY A 88 -0.34 -8.60 8.19
N GLN A 89 0.67 -9.16 8.87
CA GLN A 89 0.66 -10.54 9.36
C GLN A 89 0.70 -10.62 10.88
N GLU A 90 1.54 -9.85 11.56
CA GLU A 90 1.66 -9.82 13.02
C GLU A 90 0.97 -8.58 13.59
N ILE A 91 1.23 -7.44 12.97
CA ILE A 91 0.65 -6.14 13.32
C ILE A 91 -0.23 -5.63 12.17
N LEU A 92 -1.12 -4.68 12.47
CA LEU A 92 -1.98 -4.03 11.46
C LEU A 92 -2.77 -5.02 10.59
N LYS A 93 -3.25 -6.12 11.20
CA LYS A 93 -4.07 -7.12 10.51
C LYS A 93 -5.46 -6.57 10.26
N THR A 94 -5.93 -6.64 9.03
CA THR A 94 -7.31 -6.32 8.66
C THR A 94 -8.18 -7.55 8.92
N ASN A 95 -9.21 -7.42 9.74
CA ASN A 95 -10.22 -8.46 10.02
C ASN A 95 -11.41 -8.44 9.04
N GLY A 96 -11.31 -7.67 7.94
CA GLY A 96 -12.40 -7.45 6.99
C GLY A 96 -13.30 -6.25 7.31
N GLU A 97 -13.17 -5.64 8.49
CA GLU A 97 -13.94 -4.46 8.90
C GLU A 97 -13.30 -3.13 8.46
N ILE A 98 -12.09 -3.19 7.93
CA ILE A 98 -11.28 -2.03 7.55
C ILE A 98 -10.67 -2.31 6.17
N GLY A 99 -10.82 -1.37 5.24
CA GLY A 99 -10.33 -1.47 3.88
C GLY A 99 -8.82 -1.27 3.75
N SER A 100 -8.21 -0.46 4.63
CA SER A 100 -6.77 -0.18 4.58
C SER A 100 -6.02 -0.45 5.89
N LYS A 101 -4.78 -0.94 5.77
CA LYS A 101 -3.84 -1.02 6.91
C LYS A 101 -3.47 0.37 7.44
N CYS A 102 -3.48 1.39 6.58
CA CYS A 102 -3.20 2.77 6.99
C CYS A 102 -4.31 3.31 7.91
N THR A 103 -5.56 2.89 7.69
CA THR A 103 -6.67 3.19 8.61
C THR A 103 -6.43 2.61 9.99
N ILE A 104 -5.89 1.39 10.10
CA ILE A 104 -5.54 0.80 11.40
C ILE A 104 -4.46 1.62 12.12
N VAL A 105 -3.47 2.14 11.39
CA VAL A 105 -2.45 3.03 11.97
C VAL A 105 -3.08 4.32 12.47
N THR A 106 -4.07 4.87 11.77
CA THR A 106 -4.82 6.07 12.20
C THR A 106 -5.78 5.78 13.38
N ASP A 107 -6.49 4.65 13.35
CA ASP A 107 -7.54 4.28 14.33
C ASP A 107 -6.94 3.85 15.67
N ASN A 108 -5.79 3.17 15.67
CA ASN A 108 -5.20 2.60 16.89
C ASN A 108 -4.53 3.62 17.82
N TYR A 109 -4.38 4.89 17.44
CA TYR A 109 -3.56 5.83 18.22
C TYR A 109 -4.24 7.18 18.38
N CYS A 110 -4.51 7.51 19.63
CA CYS A 110 -5.38 8.62 20.01
C CYS A 110 -4.68 9.66 20.89
N GLU A 111 -3.69 9.26 21.68
CA GLU A 111 -2.95 10.23 22.50
C GLU A 111 -1.57 10.54 21.90
N ASP A 112 -0.85 9.54 21.37
CA ASP A 112 0.47 9.74 20.73
C ASP A 112 0.40 10.09 19.23
N ALA A 113 -0.79 9.98 18.61
CA ALA A 113 -0.94 10.22 17.16
C ALA A 113 -1.00 11.69 16.80
N TYR A 114 -1.05 12.62 17.77
CA TYR A 114 -1.00 14.03 17.46
C TYR A 114 0.28 14.36 16.69
N ASP A 115 1.43 13.87 17.15
CA ASP A 115 2.72 14.09 16.48
C ASP A 115 2.76 13.48 15.08
N LEU A 116 2.14 12.31 14.90
CA LEU A 116 1.97 11.69 13.59
C LEU A 116 1.10 12.54 12.66
N LEU A 117 0.02 13.11 13.18
CA LEU A 117 -0.88 14.00 12.45
C LEU A 117 -0.29 15.40 12.23
N GLN A 118 0.79 15.78 12.93
CA GLN A 118 1.57 17.00 12.64
C GLN A 118 2.57 16.77 11.51
N ASN A 119 3.06 15.54 11.34
CA ASN A 119 3.99 15.22 10.27
C ASN A 119 3.27 15.18 8.91
N SER A 120 3.45 16.24 8.12
CA SER A 120 2.81 16.41 6.81
C SER A 120 3.15 15.29 5.82
N VAL A 121 4.37 14.74 5.88
CA VAL A 121 4.80 13.59 5.07
C VAL A 121 3.96 12.36 5.41
N LEU A 122 3.85 12.03 6.70
CA LEU A 122 3.07 10.88 7.17
C LEU A 122 1.59 11.02 6.85
N LYS A 123 1.00 12.20 7.08
CA LYS A 123 -0.40 12.47 6.69
C LYS A 123 -0.64 12.15 5.22
N LYS A 124 0.23 12.65 4.35
CA LYS A 124 0.10 12.51 2.89
C LYS A 124 0.24 11.05 2.46
N ILE A 125 1.25 10.34 2.94
CA ILE A 125 1.45 8.93 2.55
C ILE A 125 0.35 8.03 3.11
N MET A 126 -0.11 8.26 4.35
CA MET A 126 -1.19 7.47 4.96
C MET A 126 -2.52 7.70 4.26
N LEU A 127 -2.85 8.96 3.94
CA LEU A 127 -4.04 9.27 3.15
C LEU A 127 -3.98 8.57 1.80
N ALA A 128 -2.86 8.67 1.09
CA ALA A 128 -2.65 7.95 -0.16
C ALA A 128 -2.85 6.43 -0.02
N GLY A 129 -2.32 5.83 1.04
CA GLY A 129 -2.52 4.41 1.34
C GLY A 129 -3.99 4.02 1.48
N ILE A 130 -4.77 4.81 2.22
CA ILE A 130 -6.22 4.59 2.39
C ILE A 130 -6.95 4.73 1.06
N LEU A 131 -6.69 5.81 0.32
CA LEU A 131 -7.37 6.08 -0.95
C LEU A 131 -7.08 4.99 -2.00
N LEU A 132 -5.85 4.47 -2.05
CA LEU A 132 -5.48 3.40 -2.96
C LEU A 132 -6.18 2.08 -2.63
N ASP A 133 -6.19 1.68 -1.36
CA ASP A 133 -6.83 0.43 -0.94
C ASP A 133 -8.35 0.46 -1.11
N THR A 134 -8.95 1.64 -0.93
CA THR A 134 -10.42 1.83 -0.95
C THR A 134 -10.96 2.36 -2.27
N GLN A 135 -10.13 2.42 -3.31
CA GLN A 135 -10.46 2.97 -4.63
C GLN A 135 -11.13 4.35 -4.52
N ASN A 136 -10.40 5.29 -3.94
CA ASN A 136 -10.85 6.64 -3.63
C ASN A 136 -12.14 6.66 -2.78
N LEU A 137 -12.14 5.87 -1.70
CA LEU A 137 -13.27 5.71 -0.78
C LEU A 137 -14.55 5.11 -1.37
N SER A 138 -14.54 4.60 -2.61
CA SER A 138 -15.73 3.99 -3.23
C SER A 138 -16.14 2.67 -2.56
N ILE A 139 -15.17 1.92 -2.04
CA ILE A 139 -15.39 0.67 -1.28
C ILE A 139 -14.94 0.79 0.18
N ALA A 140 -14.80 2.02 0.68
CA ALA A 140 -14.36 2.30 2.05
C ALA A 140 -15.40 1.92 3.10
N THR A 141 -14.93 1.56 4.30
CA THR A 141 -15.78 1.52 5.48
C THR A 141 -15.92 2.91 6.12
N THR A 142 -16.78 3.04 7.12
CA THR A 142 -16.91 4.29 7.89
C THR A 142 -15.58 4.69 8.52
N LYS A 143 -14.82 3.71 9.06
CA LYS A 143 -13.51 3.96 9.66
C LYS A 143 -12.49 4.50 8.66
N ASP A 144 -12.45 3.93 7.46
CA ASP A 144 -11.56 4.42 6.39
C ASP A 144 -11.91 5.87 6.02
N THR A 145 -13.22 6.17 5.93
CA THR A 145 -13.71 7.53 5.61
C THR A 145 -13.35 8.53 6.71
N GLU A 146 -13.49 8.16 7.98
CA GLU A 146 -13.13 9.01 9.11
C GLU A 146 -11.63 9.25 9.20
N ALA A 147 -10.82 8.21 9.04
CA ALA A 147 -9.37 8.31 8.98
C ALA A 147 -8.90 9.20 7.83
N ALA A 148 -9.45 9.00 6.62
CA ALA A 148 -9.13 9.84 5.46
C ALA A 148 -9.50 11.31 5.70
N ARG A 149 -10.66 11.59 6.31
CA ARG A 149 -11.06 12.96 6.67
C ARG A 149 -10.10 13.58 7.67
N LEU A 150 -9.72 12.84 8.71
CA LEU A 150 -8.77 13.31 9.72
C LEU A 150 -7.42 13.67 9.11
N LEU A 151 -6.88 12.80 8.24
CA LEU A 151 -5.61 13.02 7.55
C LEU A 151 -5.67 14.18 6.55
N ALA A 152 -6.85 14.49 6.01
CA ALA A 152 -7.06 15.60 5.08
C ALA A 152 -7.27 16.95 5.79
N VAL A 153 -7.43 17.01 7.12
CA VAL A 153 -7.62 18.27 7.86
C VAL A 153 -6.47 19.24 7.56
N GLY A 154 -6.84 20.48 7.20
CA GLY A 154 -5.91 21.55 6.82
C GLY A 154 -5.47 21.52 5.34
N SER A 155 -5.91 20.53 4.56
CA SER A 155 -5.64 20.46 3.13
C SER A 155 -6.67 21.27 2.32
N ALA A 156 -6.33 21.57 1.06
CA ALA A 156 -7.26 22.21 0.14
C ALA A 156 -8.52 21.35 -0.10
N PRO A 157 -9.66 21.96 -0.49
CA PRO A 157 -10.83 21.22 -0.93
C PRO A 157 -10.46 20.22 -2.04
N ASN A 158 -11.10 19.04 -2.04
CA ASN A 158 -10.87 17.96 -3.00
C ASN A 158 -9.43 17.41 -3.04
N TYR A 159 -8.57 17.75 -2.07
CA TYR A 159 -7.19 17.28 -2.04
C TYR A 159 -7.05 15.76 -2.16
N GLY A 160 -7.91 14.99 -1.49
CA GLY A 160 -7.92 13.53 -1.58
C GLY A 160 -8.15 13.02 -3.01
N ASN A 161 -9.14 13.57 -3.72
CA ASN A 161 -9.42 13.19 -5.11
C ASN A 161 -8.24 13.53 -6.02
N SER A 162 -7.71 14.75 -5.92
CA SER A 162 -6.56 15.17 -6.71
C SER A 162 -5.33 14.31 -6.44
N LEU A 163 -5.11 13.92 -5.18
CA LEU A 163 -4.01 13.02 -4.79
C LEU A 163 -4.21 11.62 -5.39
N TYR A 164 -5.43 11.07 -5.34
CA TYR A 164 -5.75 9.78 -5.93
C TYR A 164 -5.58 9.78 -7.46
N ASP A 165 -6.06 10.83 -8.14
CA ASP A 165 -5.90 11.00 -9.58
C ASP A 165 -4.42 11.06 -9.95
N GLN A 166 -3.62 11.85 -9.22
CA GLN A 166 -2.18 11.88 -9.43
C GLN A 166 -1.56 10.49 -9.22
N LEU A 167 -1.92 9.77 -8.15
CA LEU A 167 -1.36 8.43 -7.87
C LEU A 167 -1.73 7.35 -8.91
N THR A 168 -2.84 7.53 -9.61
CA THR A 168 -3.33 6.56 -10.60
C THR A 168 -2.93 6.89 -12.04
N GLN A 169 -2.41 8.09 -12.28
CA GLN A 169 -1.84 8.48 -13.56
C GLN A 169 -0.52 7.77 -13.88
N GLU A 170 -0.23 7.61 -15.17
CA GLU A 170 1.08 7.17 -15.63
C GLU A 170 2.14 8.22 -15.34
N GLN A 171 3.04 7.89 -14.42
CA GLN A 171 4.13 8.77 -14.03
C GLN A 171 5.23 8.76 -15.09
N ARG A 172 5.21 9.72 -16.02
CA ARG A 172 6.23 9.84 -17.09
C ARG A 172 7.08 11.11 -16.99
N ASP A 173 6.93 11.85 -15.90
CA ASP A 173 7.70 13.08 -15.67
C ASP A 173 9.22 12.80 -15.61
N GLY A 174 9.99 13.68 -16.24
CA GLY A 174 11.44 13.57 -16.35
C GLY A 174 12.14 13.70 -15.00
N ALA A 175 11.70 14.64 -14.15
CA ALA A 175 12.25 14.83 -12.81
C ALA A 175 11.99 13.59 -11.93
N PHE A 176 10.79 13.01 -12.04
CA PHE A 176 10.50 11.74 -11.36
C PHE A 176 11.39 10.58 -11.86
N LEU A 177 11.66 10.46 -13.16
CA LEU A 177 12.56 9.43 -13.69
C LEU A 177 13.99 9.61 -13.19
N GLU A 178 14.47 10.84 -13.06
CA GLU A 178 15.78 11.14 -12.47
C GLU A 178 15.81 10.76 -10.98
N ALA A 179 14.76 11.11 -10.24
CA ALA A 179 14.62 10.70 -8.83
C ALA A 179 14.59 9.17 -8.68
N LEU A 180 13.95 8.42 -9.59
CA LEU A 180 13.99 6.96 -9.59
C LEU A 180 15.42 6.43 -9.77
N ARG A 181 16.18 7.00 -10.72
CA ARG A 181 17.58 6.61 -10.97
C ARG A 181 18.47 6.87 -9.78
N HIS A 182 18.29 8.04 -9.15
CA HIS A 182 19.06 8.45 -7.97
C HIS A 182 18.76 7.55 -6.77
N ASN A 183 17.48 7.32 -6.45
CA ASN A 183 17.07 6.65 -5.21
C ASN A 183 17.07 5.11 -5.31
N TYR A 184 16.91 4.55 -6.50
CA TYR A 184 16.68 3.12 -6.70
C TYR A 184 17.59 2.47 -7.76
N GLY A 185 18.58 3.21 -8.28
CA GLY A 185 19.55 2.69 -9.25
C GLY A 185 19.02 2.64 -10.68
N LYS A 186 19.71 1.87 -11.54
CA LYS A 186 19.42 1.83 -12.99
C LYS A 186 18.08 1.15 -13.30
N PRO A 187 17.37 1.56 -14.36
CA PRO A 187 16.15 0.90 -14.79
C PRO A 187 16.39 -0.57 -15.17
N PRO A 188 15.40 -1.46 -15.02
CA PRO A 188 15.46 -2.81 -15.53
C PRO A 188 15.59 -2.77 -17.06
N ASN A 189 16.74 -3.23 -17.59
CA ASN A 189 17.20 -3.20 -18.99
C ASN A 189 17.73 -1.86 -19.55
N ASP A 190 18.95 -1.51 -19.13
CA ASP A 190 19.97 -0.94 -20.04
C ASP A 190 21.16 -1.92 -20.26
N SER A 191 21.21 -3.05 -19.53
CA SER A 191 22.35 -3.97 -19.52
C SER A 191 22.47 -4.92 -20.73
N ASN A 192 21.65 -4.74 -21.77
CA ASN A 192 21.65 -5.61 -22.95
C ASN A 192 22.01 -4.90 -24.26
N ARG A 193 22.50 -3.65 -24.21
CA ARG A 193 22.92 -2.91 -25.42
C ARG A 193 24.37 -2.42 -25.45
N ASP A 194 25.13 -2.59 -24.38
CA ASP A 194 26.52 -2.08 -24.30
C ASP A 194 27.59 -3.17 -24.47
N ASN A 195 27.42 -4.09 -25.44
CA ASN A 195 28.47 -5.03 -25.84
C ASN A 195 28.50 -5.26 -27.36
N ALA A 196 28.36 -4.19 -28.15
CA ALA A 196 28.59 -4.24 -29.59
C ALA A 196 29.54 -3.11 -30.04
N SER A 197 30.83 -3.33 -29.81
CA SER A 197 31.88 -2.96 -30.77
C SER A 197 32.98 -4.03 -30.62
N PRO A 198 33.59 -4.50 -31.73
CA PRO A 198 34.56 -3.68 -32.44
C PRO A 198 34.45 -3.70 -33.99
N SER A 199 34.91 -2.57 -34.55
CA SER A 199 35.56 -2.31 -35.84
C SER A 199 35.77 -3.42 -36.89
N GLU A 200 35.44 -3.02 -38.14
CA GLU A 200 36.11 -3.27 -39.44
C GLU A 200 36.53 -4.71 -39.84
N ASP A 201 35.99 -5.25 -40.95
CA ASP A 201 36.66 -5.20 -42.28
C ASP A 201 35.82 -5.85 -43.41
N LYS A 202 36.08 -5.44 -44.66
CA LYS A 202 35.46 -5.90 -45.92
C LYS A 202 35.71 -7.38 -46.24
N VAL A 203 34.80 -8.01 -46.99
CA VAL A 203 35.01 -8.57 -48.37
C VAL A 203 33.79 -9.40 -48.84
N ARG A 204 33.46 -9.24 -50.13
CA ARG A 204 32.39 -9.87 -50.93
C ARG A 204 32.72 -11.31 -51.38
N GLU A 205 31.69 -12.15 -51.56
CA GLU A 205 31.39 -13.12 -52.67
C GLU A 205 30.42 -14.22 -52.15
N LYS A 206 29.49 -14.89 -52.86
CA LYS A 206 28.80 -14.84 -54.16
C LYS A 206 27.64 -15.89 -54.13
N LYS A 207 26.45 -15.52 -54.66
CA LYS A 207 25.33 -16.26 -55.32
C LYS A 207 24.98 -17.76 -55.06
N HIS A 208 23.72 -17.98 -54.60
CA HIS A 208 22.54 -18.80 -55.09
C HIS A 208 22.71 -20.21 -55.73
N PRO A 209 21.66 -21.10 -55.86
CA PRO A 209 20.18 -20.88 -55.81
C PRO A 209 19.29 -21.96 -55.11
N SER A 210 17.98 -21.69 -55.06
CA SER A 210 16.81 -22.48 -54.59
C SER A 210 16.53 -23.78 -55.40
N PRO A 211 15.63 -24.70 -54.95
CA PRO A 211 14.20 -24.59 -55.34
C PRO A 211 13.15 -25.19 -54.36
N SER A 212 11.90 -24.70 -54.45
CA SER A 212 10.62 -25.32 -53.96
C SER A 212 10.15 -26.42 -54.98
N PRO A 213 9.00 -27.17 -54.90
CA PRO A 213 7.71 -26.91 -54.20
C PRO A 213 6.91 -28.20 -53.76
N ASN A 214 5.58 -28.03 -53.52
CA ASN A 214 4.46 -29.01 -53.59
C ASN A 214 3.98 -29.70 -52.29
N THR A 215 2.70 -29.98 -51.99
CA THR A 215 1.31 -29.57 -52.39
C THR A 215 0.33 -30.47 -51.59
N PHE A 216 -0.96 -30.09 -51.49
CA PHE A 216 -2.16 -30.92 -51.16
C PHE A 216 -2.26 -31.44 -49.69
N GLU A 217 -3.41 -31.61 -49.02
CA GLU A 217 -4.83 -31.58 -49.38
C GLU A 217 -5.72 -31.38 -48.12
N LYS A 218 -7.02 -31.35 -48.34
CA LYS A 218 -8.12 -30.80 -47.56
C LYS A 218 -9.14 -31.91 -47.22
N SER A 219 -9.72 -31.94 -46.02
CA SER A 219 -11.08 -32.50 -45.75
C SER A 219 -11.47 -32.18 -44.29
N SER A 220 -12.48 -31.35 -43.95
CA SER A 220 -13.93 -31.32 -44.24
C SER A 220 -14.79 -32.25 -43.36
N ARG A 221 -15.67 -31.65 -42.53
CA ARG A 221 -17.11 -31.92 -42.23
C ARG A 221 -17.50 -31.14 -40.94
N LYS A 222 -18.27 -30.04 -40.95
CA LYS A 222 -19.75 -29.85 -41.12
C LYS A 222 -20.58 -30.76 -40.20
N ASP A 223 -21.65 -30.36 -39.50
CA ASP A 223 -22.43 -29.11 -39.38
C ASP A 223 -23.52 -29.33 -38.28
N GLN A 224 -24.19 -28.25 -37.85
CA GLN A 224 -25.58 -28.18 -37.28
C GLN A 224 -25.86 -28.63 -35.83
N ASN A 225 -26.89 -28.17 -35.09
CA ASN A 225 -27.63 -26.89 -34.90
C ASN A 225 -28.76 -27.19 -33.86
N ILE A 226 -28.77 -26.52 -32.69
CA ILE A 226 -29.87 -25.81 -31.95
C ILE A 226 -31.35 -26.29 -32.22
N PRO A 227 -32.27 -26.46 -31.21
CA PRO A 227 -32.88 -25.32 -30.47
C PRO A 227 -33.40 -25.46 -29.02
N LYS A 228 -33.65 -24.28 -28.43
CA LYS A 228 -34.32 -23.95 -27.15
C LYS A 228 -35.80 -24.40 -27.10
N PRO A 229 -36.45 -24.27 -25.92
CA PRO A 229 -37.63 -23.39 -25.86
C PRO A 229 -37.72 -22.46 -24.62
N ASP A 230 -38.53 -21.40 -24.78
CA ASP A 230 -38.87 -20.31 -23.86
C ASP A 230 -39.95 -20.68 -22.80
N SER A 231 -40.04 -19.87 -21.72
CA SER A 231 -41.21 -18.98 -21.41
C SER A 231 -41.76 -18.96 -19.95
N LEU A 232 -41.84 -17.73 -19.39
CA LEU A 232 -42.87 -17.11 -18.49
C LEU A 232 -42.86 -17.28 -16.94
N ALA A 233 -42.86 -16.12 -16.24
CA ALA A 233 -43.20 -15.83 -14.82
C ALA A 233 -44.70 -15.32 -14.72
N PRO A 234 -45.34 -14.85 -13.60
CA PRO A 234 -44.85 -14.16 -12.36
C PRO A 234 -45.75 -14.41 -11.06
N PRO A 235 -46.02 -13.46 -10.13
CA PRO A 235 -45.22 -12.86 -9.03
C PRO A 235 -45.82 -13.06 -7.61
N ALA A 236 -45.10 -12.69 -6.53
CA ALA A 236 -45.69 -12.49 -5.19
C ALA A 236 -45.19 -11.21 -4.50
N LYS A 237 -46.12 -10.54 -3.80
CA LYS A 237 -46.12 -9.14 -3.34
C LYS A 237 -45.50 -8.94 -1.94
N SER A 238 -45.15 -7.67 -1.67
CA SER A 238 -44.62 -7.05 -0.45
C SER A 238 -45.65 -6.57 0.60
N LYS A 239 -45.23 -6.46 1.89
CA LYS A 239 -45.52 -5.45 2.97
C LYS A 239 -45.89 -6.09 4.35
N PRO A 240 -45.85 -5.37 5.51
CA PRO A 240 -44.88 -4.38 6.08
C PRO A 240 -44.54 -4.73 7.58
N PRO A 241 -43.84 -3.87 8.39
CA PRO A 241 -43.09 -4.30 9.59
C PRO A 241 -43.85 -4.21 10.91
N THR A 242 -43.57 -5.14 11.84
CA THR A 242 -44.06 -5.10 13.23
C THR A 242 -43.00 -4.50 14.16
N LYS A 243 -43.41 -3.45 14.87
CA LYS A 243 -42.67 -2.75 15.93
C LYS A 243 -42.35 -3.71 17.08
N GLN A 244 -41.09 -3.79 17.51
CA GLN A 244 -40.74 -4.23 18.85
C GLN A 244 -39.78 -3.24 19.49
N THR A 245 -40.27 -2.64 20.56
CA THR A 245 -39.59 -1.76 21.50
C THR A 245 -38.59 -2.57 22.33
N PRO A 246 -37.33 -2.13 22.52
CA PRO A 246 -36.49 -2.69 23.56
C PRO A 246 -36.63 -1.87 24.86
N SER A 247 -37.08 -2.53 25.92
CA SER A 247 -36.92 -2.06 27.31
C SER A 247 -35.49 -2.38 27.80
N PRO A 248 -34.92 -1.58 28.73
CA PRO A 248 -33.49 -1.52 28.98
C PRO A 248 -32.99 -2.71 29.80
N ALA A 249 -31.94 -3.38 29.32
CA ALA A 249 -31.21 -4.39 30.08
C ALA A 249 -30.23 -3.73 31.06
N LYS A 250 -30.23 -4.27 32.28
CA LYS A 250 -29.40 -3.88 33.42
C LYS A 250 -27.92 -4.09 33.15
N SER A 251 -27.13 -3.19 33.72
CA SER A 251 -25.67 -3.26 33.84
C SER A 251 -25.23 -4.53 34.56
N SER A 252 -24.38 -5.32 33.89
CA SER A 252 -23.47 -6.24 34.56
C SER A 252 -22.05 -5.86 34.15
N GLY A 253 -21.21 -5.65 35.16
CA GLY A 253 -19.86 -5.13 35.02
C GLY A 253 -18.98 -6.02 34.17
N GLN A 254 -18.16 -5.40 33.34
CA GLN A 254 -16.98 -6.01 32.77
C GLN A 254 -15.74 -5.22 33.20
N THR A 255 -14.83 -6.01 33.76
CA THR A 255 -13.45 -5.73 34.12
C THR A 255 -12.75 -4.89 33.05
N ARG A 256 -12.17 -3.76 33.45
CA ARG A 256 -11.35 -2.90 32.59
C ARG A 256 -10.11 -3.67 32.12
N GLU A 257 -10.16 -4.18 30.89
CA GLU A 257 -8.94 -4.42 30.13
C GLU A 257 -8.35 -3.06 29.72
N LYS A 258 -7.10 -2.83 30.10
CA LYS A 258 -6.32 -1.66 29.67
C LYS A 258 -6.11 -1.75 28.15
N GLY A 259 -6.55 -0.72 27.44
CA GLY A 259 -6.05 -0.40 26.11
C GLY A 259 -7.02 -0.68 24.98
N LYS A 260 -8.01 0.22 24.80
CA LYS A 260 -8.64 0.65 23.54
C LYS A 260 -9.82 1.54 23.92
N ASN A 261 -9.75 2.82 23.58
CA ASN A 261 -10.86 3.73 23.81
C ASN A 261 -11.60 3.92 22.46
N PRO A 262 -12.73 3.26 22.23
CA PRO A 262 -13.41 3.27 20.93
C PRO A 262 -14.07 4.63 20.58
N PHE A 263 -13.91 5.64 21.43
CA PHE A 263 -14.60 6.93 21.36
C PHE A 263 -13.69 8.11 21.01
N PHE A 264 -12.44 7.90 20.62
CA PHE A 264 -11.53 9.01 20.38
C PHE A 264 -11.95 9.91 19.21
N LEU A 265 -12.34 9.32 18.08
CA LEU A 265 -12.83 10.09 16.93
C LEU A 265 -14.08 10.89 17.32
N ALA A 266 -14.97 10.31 18.11
CA ALA A 266 -16.15 11.00 18.64
C ALA A 266 -15.79 12.17 19.57
N LYS A 267 -14.71 12.05 20.36
CA LYS A 267 -14.19 13.11 21.24
C LYS A 267 -13.57 14.27 20.45
N TRP A 268 -12.91 14.00 19.32
CA TRP A 268 -12.28 15.01 18.47
C TRP A 268 -13.30 15.87 17.71
N PHE A 269 -14.43 15.28 17.30
CA PHE A 269 -15.47 15.97 16.54
C PHE A 269 -16.68 16.43 17.38
N GLY A 270 -16.61 16.31 18.71
CA GLY A 270 -17.69 16.77 19.61
C GLY A 270 -18.98 15.94 19.55
N PHE A 271 -18.91 14.71 19.05
CA PHE A 271 -20.04 13.77 19.00
C PHE A 271 -20.20 12.94 20.28
N ALA A 272 -19.20 12.95 21.17
CA ALA A 272 -19.29 12.34 22.50
C ALA A 272 -20.00 13.31 23.47
N LYS A 273 -21.24 12.99 23.86
CA LYS A 273 -21.92 13.57 25.03
C LYS A 273 -21.70 12.68 26.24
#